data_AF-A0A1I0CH28-F1
#
_entry.id   AF-A0A1I0CH28-F1
#
_cell.length_a   1.000
_cell.length_b   1.000
_cell.length_c   1.000
_cell.angle_alpha   90.00
_cell.angle_beta   90.00
_cell.angle_gamma   90.00
#
_symmetry.space_group_name_H-M   'P 1'
#
loop_
_entity.id
_entity.type
_entity.pdbx_description
1 polymer ?
#
loop_
_entity_poly.entity_id
_entity_poly.type
_entity_poly.pdbx_seq_one_letter_code
_entity_poly.pdbx_strand_id
1 'polypeptide(L)'
;MYAASQGVTEYINRMEVFSNEGRYLIDKWNTDYYTLKHLRWLRNTIVHNLEETDCSLEDLQSLKEFYQQILNRKDSLALLYMMKQKHLTKEKLSIHQDKQILENVRYKKQNRRNLFNITIVLIIAVLVMIVLNFKIF
;
A
#
# COMPACT_ATOMS: atom_id res chain seq x y z
N MET A 1 -4.57 15.62 13.97
CA MET A 1 -5.92 16.23 14.12
C MET A 1 -5.83 17.57 13.42
N TYR A 2 -6.63 17.82 12.38
CA TYR A 2 -6.51 19.00 11.52
C TYR A 2 -6.62 20.29 12.37
N ALA A 3 -5.68 21.22 12.19
CA ALA A 3 -5.63 22.46 12.98
C ALA A 3 -6.90 23.30 12.75
N ALA A 4 -7.38 23.92 13.83
CA ALA A 4 -8.72 24.50 13.96
C ALA A 4 -9.10 25.59 12.93
N SER A 5 -8.14 26.17 12.18
CA SER A 5 -8.43 27.22 11.20
C SER A 5 -8.85 26.72 9.82
N GLN A 6 -8.55 25.47 9.44
CA GLN A 6 -8.89 24.94 8.10
C GLN A 6 -9.61 23.58 8.11
N GLY A 7 -9.95 23.01 9.26
CA GLY A 7 -10.47 21.63 9.45
C GLY A 7 -11.18 20.97 8.25
N VAL A 8 -12.40 21.41 7.92
CA VAL A 8 -13.21 20.84 6.81
C VAL A 8 -12.65 21.22 5.44
N THR A 9 -12.14 22.44 5.27
CA THR A 9 -11.53 22.89 4.00
C THR A 9 -10.31 22.05 3.65
N GLU A 10 -9.41 21.82 4.61
CA GLU A 10 -8.22 20.98 4.42
C GLU A 10 -8.62 19.53 4.11
N TYR A 11 -9.66 19.02 4.76
CA TYR A 11 -10.19 17.69 4.46
C TYR A 11 -10.66 17.60 2.99
N ILE A 12 -11.46 18.57 2.54
CA ILE A 12 -11.94 18.65 1.14
C ILE A 12 -10.77 18.79 0.16
N ASN A 13 -9.81 19.67 0.44
CA ASN A 13 -8.62 19.86 -0.39
C ASN A 13 -7.84 18.54 -0.56
N ARG A 14 -7.71 17.75 0.51
CA ARG A 14 -7.09 16.42 0.43
C ARG A 14 -7.91 15.45 -0.43
N MET A 15 -9.24 15.49 -0.36
CA MET A 15 -10.07 14.69 -1.25
C MET A 15 -9.91 15.11 -2.71
N GLU A 16 -9.65 16.39 -2.99
CA GLU A 16 -9.36 16.88 -4.35
C GLU A 16 -7.99 16.39 -4.84
N VAL A 17 -6.95 16.51 -4.01
CA VAL A 17 -5.59 16.02 -4.29
C VAL A 17 -5.58 14.52 -4.58
N PHE A 18 -6.30 13.72 -3.80
CA PHE A 18 -6.38 12.27 -3.98
C PHE A 18 -7.57 11.80 -4.80
N SER A 19 -8.21 12.69 -5.58
CA SER A 19 -9.49 12.40 -6.22
C SER A 19 -9.48 11.21 -7.17
N ASN A 20 -8.40 10.98 -7.92
CA ASN A 20 -8.31 9.86 -8.85
C ASN A 20 -8.23 8.52 -8.11
N GLU A 21 -7.29 8.41 -7.17
CA GLU A 21 -7.09 7.19 -6.38
C GLU A 21 -8.26 6.91 -5.44
N GLY A 22 -8.78 7.96 -4.80
CA GLY A 22 -9.90 7.86 -3.87
C GLY A 22 -11.16 7.37 -4.56
N ARG A 23 -11.51 7.93 -5.73
CA ARG A 23 -12.66 7.45 -6.51
C ARG A 23 -12.51 6.03 -7.02
N TYR A 24 -11.27 5.61 -7.29
CA TYR A 24 -10.99 4.24 -7.74
C TYR A 24 -11.07 3.22 -6.61
N LEU A 25 -10.62 3.58 -5.41
CA LEU A 25 -10.44 2.62 -4.30
C LEU A 25 -11.56 2.65 -3.26
N ILE A 26 -12.31 3.74 -3.16
CA ILE A 26 -13.28 3.99 -2.09
C ILE A 26 -14.65 4.31 -2.71
N ASP A 27 -15.59 3.37 -2.61
CA ASP A 27 -16.91 3.47 -3.25
C ASP A 27 -17.67 4.76 -2.89
N LYS A 28 -17.63 5.15 -1.62
CA LYS A 28 -18.34 6.33 -1.10
C LYS A 28 -17.58 7.66 -1.28
N TRP A 29 -16.44 7.67 -1.98
CA TRP A 29 -15.59 8.85 -2.09
C TRP A 29 -16.34 10.08 -2.59
N ASN A 30 -17.11 9.92 -3.66
CA ASN A 30 -17.90 11.01 -4.25
C ASN A 30 -19.01 11.47 -3.30
N THR A 31 -19.73 10.54 -2.68
CA THR A 31 -20.78 10.85 -1.73
C THR A 31 -20.23 11.68 -0.57
N ASP A 32 -19.18 11.18 0.11
CA ASP A 32 -18.54 11.90 1.21
C ASP A 32 -18.04 13.29 0.76
N TYR A 33 -17.45 13.39 -0.43
CA TYR A 33 -16.94 14.66 -0.97
C TYR A 33 -18.05 15.69 -1.22
N TYR A 34 -19.13 15.29 -1.91
CA TYR A 34 -20.23 16.19 -2.23
C TYR A 34 -21.03 16.58 -0.99
N THR A 35 -21.29 15.63 -0.08
CA THR A 35 -21.93 15.90 1.21
C THR A 35 -21.14 16.94 2.00
N LEU A 36 -19.81 16.85 2.06
CA LEU A 36 -18.99 17.84 2.78
C LEU A 36 -19.02 19.23 2.15
N LYS A 37 -19.02 19.32 0.81
CA LYS A 37 -19.16 20.61 0.12
C LYS A 37 -20.52 21.22 0.37
N HIS A 38 -21.57 20.41 0.36
CA HIS A 38 -22.94 20.84 0.66
C HIS A 38 -23.07 21.35 2.11
N LEU A 39 -22.62 20.57 3.09
CA LEU A 39 -22.65 20.95 4.51
C LEU A 39 -21.82 22.22 4.78
N ARG A 40 -20.67 22.38 4.10
CA ARG A 40 -19.86 23.60 4.19
C ARG A 40 -20.60 24.82 3.63
N TRP A 41 -21.28 24.64 2.48
CA TRP A 41 -22.11 25.69 1.90
C TRP A 41 -23.26 26.06 2.83
N LEU A 42 -24.00 25.09 3.37
CA LEU A 42 -25.08 25.32 4.35
C LEU A 42 -24.57 26.11 5.56
N ARG A 43 -23.43 25.72 6.15
CA ARG A 43 -22.82 26.46 7.26
C ARG A 43 -22.57 27.92 6.90
N ASN A 44 -22.05 28.18 5.70
CA ASN A 44 -21.77 29.54 5.25
C ASN A 44 -23.07 30.33 5.01
N THR A 45 -24.09 29.69 4.44
CA THR A 45 -25.40 30.30 4.21
C THR A 45 -26.04 30.72 5.53
N ILE A 46 -26.05 29.85 6.55
CA ILE A 46 -26.62 30.13 7.88
C ILE A 46 -25.95 31.34 8.54
N VAL A 47 -24.63 31.47 8.38
CA VAL A 47 -23.87 32.58 8.99
C VAL A 47 -24.23 33.93 8.36
N HIS A 48 -24.63 33.95 7.09
CA HIS A 48 -24.86 35.19 6.34
C HIS A 48 -26.34 35.52 6.12
N ASN A 49 -27.24 34.53 6.12
CA ASN A 49 -28.67 34.68 5.86
C ASN A 49 -29.48 34.12 7.05
N LEU A 50 -30.08 35.02 7.83
CA LEU A 50 -30.83 34.68 9.05
C LEU A 50 -32.30 34.30 8.82
N GLU A 51 -32.85 34.56 7.63
CA GLU A 51 -34.31 34.54 7.41
C GLU A 51 -34.86 33.20 6.90
N GLU A 52 -34.06 32.34 6.26
CA GLU A 52 -34.50 31.00 5.86
C GLU A 52 -33.27 30.11 5.66
N THR A 53 -33.30 28.92 6.25
CA THR A 53 -32.21 27.94 6.10
C THR A 53 -32.74 26.69 5.41
N ASP A 54 -32.17 26.33 4.25
CA ASP A 54 -32.45 25.07 3.54
C ASP A 54 -31.83 23.82 4.22
N CYS A 55 -31.49 23.90 5.51
CA CYS A 55 -30.89 22.80 6.26
C CYS A 55 -31.98 21.79 6.62
N SER A 56 -31.92 20.62 6.01
CA SER A 56 -32.88 19.55 6.21
C SER A 56 -32.49 18.60 7.35
N LEU A 57 -33.42 17.73 7.74
CA LEU A 57 -33.13 16.64 8.68
C LEU A 57 -32.08 15.66 8.13
N GLU A 58 -32.04 15.47 6.80
CA GLU A 58 -31.06 14.62 6.11
C GLU A 58 -29.65 15.20 6.20
N ASP A 59 -29.50 16.54 6.16
CA ASP A 59 -28.21 17.21 6.34
C ASP A 59 -27.65 17.00 7.75
N LEU A 60 -28.52 17.09 8.77
CA LEU A 60 -28.14 16.80 10.15
C LEU A 60 -27.74 15.33 10.34
N GLN A 61 -28.45 14.42 9.66
CA GLN A 61 -28.11 13.00 9.70
C GLN A 61 -26.76 12.73 9.03
N SER A 62 -26.56 13.29 7.84
CA SER A 62 -25.30 13.22 7.09
C SER A 62 -24.12 13.76 7.91
N LEU A 63 -24.29 14.89 8.59
CA LEU A 63 -23.28 15.46 9.49
C LEU A 63 -22.93 14.51 10.64
N LYS A 64 -23.94 13.96 11.32
CA LYS A 64 -23.75 13.02 12.43
C LYS A 64 -23.04 11.75 11.98
N GLU A 65 -23.47 11.18 10.86
CA GLU A 65 -22.86 9.97 10.29
C GLU A 65 -21.41 10.23 9.92
N PHE A 66 -21.12 11.32 9.22
CA PHE A 66 -19.77 11.68 8.83
C PHE A 66 -18.86 11.90 10.05
N TYR A 67 -19.37 12.57 11.09
CA TYR A 67 -18.64 12.74 12.35
C TYR A 67 -18.31 11.38 13.01
N GLN A 68 -19.27 10.46 13.05
CA GLN A 68 -19.03 9.11 13.56
C GLN A 68 -18.03 8.34 12.71
N GLN A 69 -18.04 8.50 11.39
CA GLN A 69 -17.06 7.89 10.50
C GLN A 69 -15.64 8.38 10.80
N ILE A 70 -15.45 9.68 11.04
CA ILE A 70 -14.14 10.23 11.45
C ILE A 70 -13.68 9.63 12.78
N LEU A 71 -14.54 9.64 13.80
CA LEU A 71 -14.17 9.10 15.13
C LEU A 71 -13.75 7.63 15.06
N ASN A 72 -14.46 6.86 14.24
CA ASN A 72 -14.20 5.43 14.05
C ASN A 72 -13.11 5.14 12.99
N ARG A 73 -12.47 6.17 12.41
CA ARG A 73 -11.51 6.05 11.30
C ARG A 73 -12.04 5.25 10.10
N LYS A 74 -13.33 5.41 9.83
CA LYS A 74 -14.04 4.83 8.70
C LYS A 74 -14.40 5.88 7.65
N ASP A 75 -13.92 7.12 7.79
CA ASP A 75 -14.04 8.16 6.77
C ASP A 75 -13.21 7.84 5.52
N SER A 76 -13.56 8.44 4.39
CA SER A 76 -12.92 8.15 3.10
C SER A 76 -11.39 8.34 3.09
N LEU A 77 -10.85 9.37 3.76
CA LEU A 77 -9.40 9.59 3.81
C LEU A 77 -8.69 8.55 4.69
N ALA A 78 -9.29 8.16 5.82
CA ALA A 78 -8.76 7.09 6.65
C ALA A 78 -8.76 5.73 5.91
N LEU A 79 -9.84 5.40 5.20
CA LEU A 79 -9.91 4.18 4.40
C LEU A 79 -8.87 4.17 3.29
N LEU A 80 -8.71 5.28 2.55
CA LEU A 80 -7.67 5.40 1.54
C LEU A 80 -6.26 5.20 2.13
N TYR A 81 -5.98 5.81 3.28
CA TYR A 81 -4.71 5.63 3.97
C TYR A 81 -4.45 4.17 4.38
N MET A 82 -5.48 3.45 4.85
CA MET A 82 -5.37 2.03 5.16
C MET A 82 -5.11 1.17 3.92
N MET A 83 -5.80 1.45 2.80
CA MET A 83 -5.58 0.72 1.54
C MET A 83 -4.15 0.90 1.03
N LYS A 84 -3.61 2.13 1.06
CA LYS A 84 -2.23 2.43 0.67
C LYS A 84 -1.21 1.66 1.52
N GLN A 85 -1.39 1.63 2.84
CA GLN A 85 -0.50 0.87 3.72
C GLN A 85 -0.55 -0.64 3.46
N LYS A 86 -1.74 -1.19 3.20
CA LYS A 86 -1.88 -2.61 2.84
C LYS A 86 -1.15 -2.93 1.54
N HIS A 87 -1.26 -2.07 0.53
CA HIS A 87 -0.55 -2.23 -0.73
C HIS A 87 0.97 -2.21 -0.53
N LEU A 88 1.49 -1.20 0.18
CA LEU A 88 2.92 -1.08 0.51
C LEU A 88 3.45 -2.30 1.29
N THR A 89 2.65 -2.83 2.21
CA THR A 89 3.03 -4.02 3.00
C THR A 89 3.08 -5.26 2.11
N LYS A 90 2.09 -5.43 1.23
CA LYS A 90 2.05 -6.55 0.27
C LYS A 90 3.21 -6.51 -0.71
N GLU A 91 3.54 -5.33 -1.22
CA GLU A 91 4.66 -5.11 -2.14
C GLU A 91 6.02 -5.41 -1.48
N LYS A 92 6.22 -4.96 -0.23
CA LYS A 92 7.44 -5.31 0.53
C LYS A 92 7.56 -6.82 0.75
N LEU A 93 6.45 -7.49 1.04
CA LEU A 93 6.42 -8.93 1.25
C LEU A 93 6.78 -9.69 -0.05
N SER A 94 6.24 -9.28 -1.20
CA SER A 94 6.57 -9.92 -2.48
C SER A 94 8.02 -9.70 -2.87
N ILE A 95 8.57 -8.51 -2.67
CA ILE A 95 10.00 -8.23 -2.95
C ILE A 95 10.91 -9.11 -2.08
N HIS A 96 10.58 -9.27 -0.80
CA HIS A 96 11.36 -10.12 0.09
C HIS A 96 11.29 -11.60 -0.33
N GLN A 97 10.13 -12.09 -0.73
CA GLN A 97 9.95 -13.44 -1.25
C GLN A 97 10.76 -13.67 -2.54
N ASP A 98 10.69 -12.75 -3.50
CA ASP A 98 11.43 -12.85 -4.76
C ASP A 98 12.94 -12.86 -4.52
N LYS A 99 13.43 -12.04 -3.59
CA LYS A 99 14.86 -12.02 -3.21
C LYS A 99 15.30 -13.36 -2.62
N GLN A 100 14.52 -13.94 -1.72
CA GLN A 100 14.82 -15.27 -1.15
C GLN A 100 14.84 -16.36 -2.22
N ILE A 101 13.89 -16.34 -3.17
CA ILE A 101 13.87 -17.28 -4.29
C ILE A 101 15.14 -17.13 -5.13
N LEU A 102 15.53 -15.90 -5.47
CA LEU A 102 16.72 -15.63 -6.27
C LEU A 102 18.01 -16.10 -5.57
N GLU A 103 18.14 -15.87 -4.27
CA GLU A 103 19.27 -16.34 -3.47
C GLU A 103 19.35 -17.87 -3.42
N ASN A 104 18.22 -18.55 -3.22
CA ASN A 104 18.14 -20.01 -3.23
C ASN A 104 18.51 -20.61 -4.60
N VAL A 105 18.04 -20.01 -5.70
CA VAL A 105 18.41 -20.41 -7.07
C VAL A 105 19.91 -20.24 -7.30
N ARG A 106 20.49 -19.13 -6.84
CA ARG A 106 21.93 -18.86 -6.94
C ARG A 106 22.75 -19.87 -6.15
N TYR A 107 22.35 -20.17 -4.90
CA TYR A 107 23.01 -21.17 -4.06
C TYR A 107 23.01 -22.55 -4.73
N LYS A 108 21.85 -23.00 -5.25
CA LYS A 108 21.74 -24.30 -5.94
C LYS A 108 22.64 -24.38 -7.18
N LYS A 109 22.74 -23.29 -7.95
CA LYS A 109 23.63 -23.20 -9.12
C LYS A 109 25.11 -23.23 -8.72
N GLN A 110 25.49 -22.53 -7.65
CA GLN A 110 26.86 -22.56 -7.11
C GLN A 110 27.22 -23.97 -6.64
N ASN A 111 26.34 -24.61 -5.87
CA ASN A 111 26.58 -25.94 -5.35
C ASN A 111 26.73 -26.98 -6.48
N ARG A 112 25.91 -26.89 -7.53
CA ARG A 112 26.08 -27.74 -8.73
C ARG A 112 27.45 -27.54 -9.39
N ARG A 113 27.90 -26.30 -9.57
CA ARG A 113 29.25 -26.03 -10.13
C ARG A 113 30.36 -26.61 -9.26
N ASN A 114 30.25 -26.47 -7.93
CA ASN A 114 31.22 -27.03 -7.01
C ASN A 114 31.25 -28.57 -7.09
N LEU A 115 30.10 -29.23 -7.18
CA LEU A 115 30.01 -30.67 -7.34
C LEU A 115 30.69 -31.14 -8.63
N PHE A 116 30.43 -30.46 -9.76
CA PHE A 116 31.10 -30.75 -11.03
C PHE A 116 32.62 -30.58 -10.93
N ASN A 117 33.09 -29.50 -10.32
CA ASN A 117 34.53 -29.27 -10.14
C ASN A 117 35.19 -30.36 -9.29
N ILE A 118 34.56 -30.78 -8.19
CA ILE A 118 35.06 -31.87 -7.34
C ILE A 118 35.11 -33.19 -8.13
N THR A 119 34.07 -33.51 -8.90
CA THR A 119 34.07 -34.74 -9.72
C THR A 119 35.19 -34.76 -10.76
N ILE A 120 35.50 -33.62 -11.40
CA ILE A 120 36.59 -33.53 -12.38
C ILE A 120 37.95 -33.75 -11.70
N VAL A 121 38.18 -33.15 -10.52
CA VAL A 121 39.44 -33.32 -9.77
C VAL A 121 39.65 -34.78 -9.37
N LEU A 122 38.60 -35.48 -8.93
CA LEU A 122 38.68 -36.91 -8.58
C LEU A 122 39.04 -37.78 -9.80
N ILE A 123 38.45 -37.52 -10.96
CA ILE A 123 38.76 -38.25 -12.20
C ILE A 123 40.24 -38.05 -12.59
N ILE A 124 40.74 -36.81 -12.52
CA ILE A 124 42.14 -36.50 -12.82
C ILE A 124 43.09 -37.22 -11.85
N ALA A 125 42.78 -37.23 -10.55
CA ALA A 125 43.59 -37.92 -9.55
C ALA A 125 43.69 -39.44 -9.81
N VAL A 126 42.59 -40.08 -10.19
CA VAL A 126 42.57 -41.51 -10.54
C VAL A 126 43.42 -41.78 -11.79
N LEU A 127 43.32 -40.95 -12.82
CA LEU A 127 44.13 -41.09 -14.04
C LEU A 127 45.63 -40.97 -13.75
N VAL A 128 46.04 -40.02 -12.90
CA VAL A 128 47.45 -39.86 -12.49
C VAL A 128 47.96 -41.10 -11.75
N MET A 129 47.16 -41.66 -10.83
CA MET A 129 47.51 -42.89 -10.12
C MET A 129 47.70 -44.08 -11.06
N ILE A 130 46.86 -44.21 -12.08
CA ILE A 130 47.00 -45.27 -13.10
C ILE A 130 48.31 -45.10 -13.87
N VAL A 131 48.62 -43.89 -14.34
CA VAL A 131 49.86 -43.61 -15.08
C VAL A 131 51.10 -43.89 -14.24
N LEU A 132 51.09 -43.52 -12.95
CA LEU A 132 52.20 -43.80 -12.04
C LEU A 132 52.39 -45.31 -11.83
N ASN A 133 51.31 -46.08 -11.67
CA ASN A 133 51.39 -47.54 -11.57
C ASN A 133 51.95 -48.19 -12.85
N PHE A 134 51.55 -47.71 -14.02
CA PHE A 134 52.10 -48.20 -15.30
C PHE A 134 53.57 -47.84 -15.53
N LYS A 135 54.09 -46.79 -14.88
CA LYS A 135 55.49 -46.37 -15.01
C LYS A 135 56.46 -47.13 -14.09
N ILE A 136 55.92 -47.86 -13.12
CA ILE A 136 56.67 -48.63 -12.11
C ILE A 136 56.87 -50.09 -12.55
N PHE A 137 56.14 -50.53 -13.57
CA PHE A 137 56.31 -51.82 -14.26
C PHE A 137 57.10 -51.66 -15.56
#